data_AF-A0A1A2P9N4-F1
#
_entry.id   AF-A0A1A2P9N4-F1
#
_cell.length_a   1.000
_cell.length_b   1.000
_cell.length_c   1.000
_cell.angle_alpha   90.00
_cell.angle_beta   90.00
_cell.angle_gamma   90.00
#
_symmetry.space_group_name_H-M   'P 1'
#
loop_
_entity.id
_entity.type
_entity.pdbx_description
1 polymer ?
#
loop_
_entity_poly.entity_id
_entity_poly.type
_entity_poly.pdbx_seq_one_letter_code
_entity_poly.pdbx_strand_id
1 'polypeptide(L)'
;MTLSLTQAEAQQKLSQVQDARNQAVAILSQIADTQQSMLSSSWKGGSATTYGGTSSQQQEDAQQIINYLNQIVETGSAQINAVANMDNG
;
A
#
# COMPACT_ATOMS: atom_id res chain seq x y z
N MET A 1 -4.53 5.72 31.94
CA MET A 1 -5.21 6.00 30.66
C MET A 1 -5.59 4.67 30.06
N THR A 2 -6.84 4.26 30.19
CA THR A 2 -7.39 3.18 29.35
C THR A 2 -7.56 3.76 27.96
N LEU A 3 -6.84 3.23 26.97
CA LEU A 3 -7.04 3.55 25.57
C LEU A 3 -8.40 2.90 25.18
N SER A 4 -9.50 3.57 25.46
CA SER A 4 -10.83 3.12 25.02
C SER A 4 -11.11 3.73 23.65
N LEU A 5 -11.44 2.87 22.70
CA LEU A 5 -11.74 3.24 21.33
C LEU A 5 -13.14 2.69 21.07
N THR A 6 -14.14 3.56 20.93
CA THR A 6 -15.51 3.11 20.73
C THR A 6 -15.61 2.33 19.42
N GLN A 7 -16.61 1.47 19.29
CA GLN A 7 -16.78 0.65 18.09
C GLN A 7 -16.97 1.49 16.81
N ALA A 8 -17.59 2.67 16.93
CA ALA A 8 -17.73 3.62 15.84
C ALA A 8 -16.38 4.26 15.44
N GLU A 9 -15.57 4.68 16.43
CA GLU A 9 -14.22 5.22 16.18
C GLU A 9 -13.28 4.16 15.59
N ALA A 10 -13.44 2.91 16.00
CA ALA A 10 -12.69 1.76 15.49
C ALA A 10 -12.96 1.55 14.00
N GLN A 11 -14.24 1.53 13.61
CA GLN A 11 -14.65 1.42 12.21
C GLN A 11 -14.15 2.59 11.36
N GLN A 12 -14.23 3.83 11.86
CA GLN A 12 -13.70 5.00 11.17
C GLN A 12 -12.20 4.92 10.92
N LYS A 13 -11.42 4.51 11.94
CA LYS A 13 -9.97 4.34 11.79
C LYS A 13 -9.63 3.21 10.82
N LEU A 14 -10.39 2.12 10.84
CA LEU A 14 -10.23 1.02 9.88
C LEU A 14 -10.41 1.53 8.44
N SER A 15 -11.48 2.29 8.19
CA SER A 15 -11.77 2.86 6.87
C SER A 15 -10.63 3.78 6.41
N GLN A 16 -10.16 4.68 7.28
CA GLN A 16 -9.06 5.59 6.95
C GLN A 16 -7.77 4.84 6.57
N VAL A 17 -7.44 3.78 7.30
CA VAL A 17 -6.25 2.96 7.03
C VAL A 17 -6.40 2.19 5.71
N GLN A 18 -7.59 1.66 5.43
CA GLN A 18 -7.89 0.98 4.16
C GLN A 18 -7.83 1.95 2.96
N ASP A 19 -8.36 3.16 3.11
CA ASP A 19 -8.37 4.19 2.07
C ASP A 19 -6.96 4.68 1.74
N ALA A 20 -6.14 4.94 2.77
CA ALA A 20 -4.74 5.32 2.58
C ALA A 20 -3.95 4.21 1.86
N ARG A 21 -4.20 2.93 2.20
CA ARG A 21 -3.61 1.80 1.48
C ARG A 21 -4.06 1.76 0.03
N ASN A 22 -5.37 1.91 -0.23
CA ASN A 22 -5.90 1.89 -1.59
C ASN A 22 -5.27 2.98 -2.46
N GLN A 23 -5.11 4.19 -1.90
CA GLN A 23 -4.46 5.30 -2.58
C GLN A 23 -2.99 5.00 -2.89
N ALA A 24 -2.24 4.43 -1.94
CA ALA A 24 -0.85 4.04 -2.15
C ALA A 24 -0.71 2.97 -3.24
N VAL A 25 -1.56 1.93 -3.24
CA VAL A 25 -1.60 0.90 -4.28
C VAL A 25 -1.88 1.50 -5.65
N ALA A 26 -2.82 2.44 -5.75
CA ALA A 26 -3.15 3.11 -7.01
C ALA A 26 -1.96 3.90 -7.57
N ILE A 27 -1.26 4.66 -6.72
CA ILE A 27 -0.06 5.41 -7.11
C ILE A 27 1.04 4.47 -7.61
N LEU A 28 1.29 3.37 -6.89
CA LEU A 28 2.31 2.40 -7.27
C LEU A 28 1.98 1.70 -8.60
N SER A 29 0.70 1.38 -8.82
CA SER A 29 0.23 0.82 -10.10
C SER A 29 0.43 1.81 -11.24
N GLN A 30 0.11 3.09 -11.01
CA GLN A 30 0.29 4.14 -12.01
C GLN A 30 1.78 4.38 -12.35
N ILE A 31 2.68 4.24 -11.39
CA ILE A 31 4.13 4.28 -11.62
C ILE A 31 4.54 3.13 -12.54
N ALA A 32 4.10 1.90 -12.24
CA ALA A 32 4.40 0.72 -13.05
C ALA A 32 3.87 0.86 -14.49
N ASP A 33 2.66 1.36 -14.68
CA ASP A 33 2.06 1.59 -16.00
C ASP A 33 2.85 2.66 -16.79
N THR A 34 3.27 3.73 -16.12
CA THR A 34 4.06 4.80 -16.75
C THR A 34 5.43 4.27 -17.18
N GLN A 35 6.07 3.43 -16.36
CA GLN A 35 7.34 2.79 -16.71
C GLN A 35 7.19 1.85 -17.91
N GLN A 36 6.13 1.04 -17.94
CA GLN A 36 5.85 0.14 -19.06
C GLN A 36 5.59 0.94 -20.35
N SER A 37 4.85 2.05 -20.25
CA SER A 37 4.64 2.97 -21.36
C SER A 37 5.96 3.56 -21.87
N MET A 38 6.86 4.00 -20.97
CA MET A 38 8.20 4.50 -21.33
C MET A 38 9.06 3.45 -22.03
N LEU A 39 9.05 2.20 -21.56
CA LEU A 39 9.76 1.09 -22.22
C LEU A 39 9.20 0.78 -23.60
N SER A 40 7.87 0.86 -23.77
CA SER A 40 7.22 0.66 -25.06
C SER A 40 7.44 1.83 -26.04
N SER A 41 7.65 3.03 -25.52
CA SER A 41 7.80 4.26 -26.30
C SER A 41 9.26 4.56 -26.63
N SER A 42 9.78 3.91 -27.67
CA SER A 42 10.91 4.37 -28.49
C SER A 42 12.24 4.71 -27.80
N TRP A 43 12.49 4.35 -26.54
CA TRP A 43 13.83 4.44 -25.97
C TRP A 43 14.72 3.40 -26.69
N LYS A 44 15.65 3.87 -27.52
CA LYS A 44 16.58 3.02 -28.30
C LYS A 44 17.99 3.19 -27.74
N GLY A 45 18.73 2.09 -27.57
CA GLY A 45 20.14 2.09 -27.14
C GLY A 45 20.34 1.75 -25.65
N GLY A 46 21.57 1.92 -25.15
CA GLY A 46 21.96 1.50 -23.79
C GLY A 46 21.10 2.08 -22.66
N SER A 47 20.58 3.30 -22.84
CA SER A 47 19.67 3.95 -21.88
C SER A 47 18.35 3.20 -21.71
N ALA A 48 17.84 2.52 -22.75
CA ALA A 48 16.63 1.71 -22.67
C ALA A 48 16.89 0.42 -21.88
N THR A 49 18.05 -0.21 -22.08
CA THR A 49 18.47 -1.39 -21.32
C THR A 49 18.65 -1.08 -19.85
N THR A 50 19.34 0.01 -19.51
CA THR A 50 19.51 0.46 -18.12
C THR A 50 18.15 0.79 -17.49
N TYR A 51 17.30 1.51 -18.21
CA TYR A 51 15.97 1.87 -17.73
C TYR A 51 15.07 0.64 -17.52
N GLY A 52 15.14 -0.37 -18.41
CA GLY A 52 14.44 -1.66 -18.25
C GLY A 52 14.85 -2.41 -16.99
N GLY A 53 16.14 -2.46 -16.67
CA GLY A 53 16.61 -3.06 -15.42
C GLY A 53 16.13 -2.30 -14.18
N THR A 54 16.27 -0.96 -14.19
CA THR A 54 15.86 -0.12 -13.06
C THR A 54 14.34 -0.13 -12.83
N SER A 55 13.53 -0.08 -13.89
CA SER A 55 12.07 -0.15 -13.78
C SER A 55 11.57 -1.52 -13.31
N SER A 56 12.21 -2.61 -13.73
CA SER A 56 11.87 -3.95 -13.23
C SER A 56 12.11 -4.06 -11.72
N GLN A 57 13.24 -3.57 -11.22
CA GLN A 57 13.51 -3.51 -9.77
C GLN A 57 12.46 -2.65 -9.05
N GLN A 58 12.09 -1.50 -9.62
CA GLN A 58 11.09 -0.61 -9.03
C GLN A 58 9.69 -1.26 -8.96
N GLN A 59 9.33 -2.12 -9.92
CA GLN A 59 8.10 -2.91 -9.84
C GLN A 59 8.14 -3.93 -8.69
N GLU A 60 9.26 -4.63 -8.51
CA GLU A 60 9.42 -5.57 -7.38
C GLU A 60 9.33 -4.85 -6.03
N ASP A 61 9.99 -3.70 -5.91
CA ASP A 61 9.95 -2.86 -4.71
C ASP A 61 8.53 -2.35 -4.44
N ALA A 62 7.81 -1.90 -5.47
CA ALA A 62 6.41 -1.49 -5.37
C ALA A 62 5.52 -2.63 -4.86
N GLN A 63 5.71 -3.84 -5.37
CA GLN A 63 4.95 -5.01 -4.92
C GLN A 63 5.26 -5.36 -3.45
N GLN A 64 6.52 -5.25 -3.01
CA GLN A 64 6.88 -5.43 -1.60
C GLN A 64 6.20 -4.39 -0.71
N ILE A 65 6.20 -3.12 -1.13
CA ILE A 65 5.52 -2.04 -0.39
C ILE A 65 4.02 -2.34 -0.27
N ILE A 66 3.36 -2.79 -1.34
CA ILE A 66 1.95 -3.19 -1.31
C ILE A 66 1.72 -4.31 -0.29
N ASN A 67 2.59 -5.32 -0.27
CA ASN A 67 2.48 -6.43 0.67
C ASN A 67 2.63 -5.95 2.13
N TYR A 68 3.59 -5.07 2.41
CA TYR A 68 3.75 -4.47 3.73
C TYR A 68 2.54 -3.63 4.14
N LEU A 69 2.00 -2.82 3.23
CA LEU A 69 0.81 -2.02 3.50
C LEU A 69 -0.39 -2.91 3.83
N ASN A 70 -0.60 -4.00 3.10
CA ASN A 70 -1.66 -4.95 3.39
C ASN A 70 -1.47 -5.59 4.78
N GLN A 71 -0.24 -6.01 5.13
CA GLN A 71 0.05 -6.62 6.43
C GLN A 71 -0.13 -5.64 7.60
N ILE A 72 0.25 -4.37 7.41
CA ILE A 72 0.04 -3.29 8.39
C ILE A 72 -1.45 -3.06 8.60
N VAL A 73 -2.23 -2.98 7.51
CA VAL A 73 -3.69 -2.80 7.57
C VAL A 73 -4.33 -3.99 8.29
N GLU A 74 -3.93 -5.22 7.98
CA GLU A 74 -4.46 -6.43 8.61
C GLU A 74 -4.14 -6.46 10.11
N THR A 75 -2.88 -6.23 10.49
CA THR A 75 -2.44 -6.19 11.88
C THR A 75 -3.12 -5.06 12.66
N GLY A 76 -3.17 -3.86 12.08
CA GLY A 76 -3.83 -2.71 12.68
C GLY A 76 -5.33 -2.93 12.84
N SER A 77 -5.97 -3.54 11.85
CA SER A 77 -7.40 -3.88 11.91
C SER A 77 -7.69 -4.92 13.01
N ALA A 78 -6.84 -5.94 13.14
CA ALA A 78 -6.96 -6.94 14.19
C ALA A 78 -6.82 -6.32 15.59
N GLN A 79 -5.86 -5.41 15.78
CA GLN A 79 -5.67 -4.70 17.05
C GLN A 79 -6.84 -3.77 17.38
N ILE A 80 -7.32 -3.00 16.40
CA ILE A 80 -8.48 -2.12 16.58
C ILE A 80 -9.72 -2.92 17.01
N ASN A 81 -9.96 -4.07 16.37
CA ASN A 81 -11.06 -4.96 16.76
C ASN A 81 -10.87 -5.58 18.15
N ALA A 82 -9.64 -5.95 18.52
CA ALA A 82 -9.34 -6.49 19.84
C ALA A 82 -9.62 -5.46 20.95
N VAL A 83 -9.21 -4.21 20.76
CA VAL A 83 -9.47 -3.12 21.72
C VAL A 83 -10.97 -2.82 21.82
N ALA A 84 -11.67 -2.69 20.70
CA ALA A 84 -13.12 -2.39 20.69
C ALA A 84 -13.96 -3.50 21.36
N ASN A 85 -13.54 -4.76 21.23
CA ASN A 85 -14.22 -5.90 21.88
C ASN A 85 -13.88 -6.00 23.38
N MET A 86 -12.66 -5.66 23.79
CA MET A 86 -12.27 -5.62 25.20
C MET A 86 -12.99 -4.53 26.00
N ASP A 87 -13.35 -3.42 25.34
CA ASP A 87 -14.07 -2.28 25.97
C ASP A 87 -15.58 -2.56 26.18
N ASN A 88 -16.12 -3.61 25.55
CA ASN A 88 -17.53 -4.04 25.70
C ASN A 88 -17.72 -5.24 26.66
N GLY A 89 -16.65 -5.71 27.31
CA GLY A 89 -16.65 -6.85 28.23
C GLY A 89 -16.72 -6.48 29.70
#